data_AF-A0A382XHL4-F1
#
_entry.id   AF-A0A382XHL4-F1
#
_cell.length_a   1.000
_cell.length_b   1.000
_cell.length_c   1.000
_cell.angle_alpha   90.00
_cell.angle_beta   90.00
_cell.angle_gamma   90.00
#
_symmetry.space_group_name_H-M   'P 1'
#
loop_
_entity.id
_entity.type
_entity.pdbx_description
1 polymer ?
#
loop_
_entity_poly.entity_id
_entity_poly.type
_entity_poly.pdbx_seq_one_letter_code
_entity_poly.pdbx_strand_id
1 'polypeptide(L)'
;MTAPVEPAESPLTPESWGKLGMWIFLAGDAMTFGALLAGYGALRAGSIDWPDPANVLGIPLTAFMTFLLICSSLTMVKSLAAIKHGDSRGMRNYMLLTILGGLIFLGCQAYEWTHLINAGLGFSSNPYGNDL
;
A
#
# COMPACT_ATOMS: atom_id res chain seq x y z
N MET A 1 33.59 9.34 -28.68
CA MET A 1 32.17 9.18 -28.29
C MET A 1 32.11 9.17 -26.78
N THR A 2 31.88 10.32 -26.14
CA THR A 2 31.73 10.44 -24.69
C THR A 2 30.24 10.47 -24.38
N ALA A 3 29.75 9.54 -23.56
CA ALA A 3 28.37 9.58 -23.10
C ALA A 3 28.09 10.93 -22.40
N PRO A 4 26.91 11.54 -22.58
CA PRO A 4 26.55 12.70 -21.78
C PRO A 4 26.59 12.30 -20.30
N VAL A 5 27.46 12.95 -19.53
CA VAL A 5 27.53 12.79 -18.08
C VAL A 5 26.25 13.38 -17.51
N GLU A 6 25.39 12.53 -16.96
CA GLU A 6 24.20 12.95 -16.22
C GLU A 6 24.65 13.90 -15.11
N PRO A 7 24.13 15.14 -15.05
CA PRO A 7 24.59 16.10 -14.06
C PRO A 7 24.28 15.52 -12.68
N ALA A 8 25.33 15.27 -11.89
CA ALA A 8 25.17 14.83 -10.51
C ALA A 8 24.33 15.89 -9.78
N GLU A 9 23.10 15.53 -9.41
CA GLU A 9 22.24 16.42 -8.62
C GLU A 9 23.04 16.87 -7.39
N SER A 10 23.36 18.16 -7.33
CA SER A 10 24.00 18.76 -6.17
C SER A 10 23.10 18.51 -4.95
N PRO A 11 23.61 17.91 -3.85
CA PRO A 11 22.79 17.54 -2.70
C PRO A 11 22.17 18.75 -1.96
N LEU A 12 22.49 19.98 -2.37
CA LEU A 12 22.11 21.23 -1.69
C LEU A 12 21.36 22.21 -2.61
N THR A 13 20.45 21.74 -3.47
CA THR A 13 19.51 22.62 -4.20
C THR A 13 18.16 22.68 -3.48
N PRO A 14 17.33 23.72 -3.66
CA PRO A 14 15.97 23.78 -3.08
C PRO A 14 15.10 22.56 -3.41
N GLU A 15 15.29 21.93 -4.58
CA GLU A 15 14.63 20.68 -4.97
C GLU A 15 15.08 19.46 -4.12
N SER A 16 16.31 19.45 -3.60
CA SER A 16 16.84 18.36 -2.77
C SER A 16 16.17 18.29 -1.39
N TRP A 17 15.74 19.42 -0.82
CA TRP A 17 15.06 19.49 0.47
C TRP A 17 13.66 18.86 0.44
N GLY A 18 12.90 19.04 -0.65
CA GLY A 18 11.59 18.40 -0.82
C GLY A 18 11.72 16.88 -0.95
N LYS A 19 12.70 16.42 -1.72
CA LYS A 19 13.03 14.98 -1.87
C LYS A 19 13.48 14.37 -0.54
N LEU A 20 14.34 15.08 0.21
CA LEU A 20 14.78 14.67 1.55
C LEU A 20 13.61 14.59 2.53
N GLY A 21 12.72 15.58 2.54
CA GLY A 21 11.50 15.59 3.34
C GLY A 21 10.61 14.38 3.05
N MET A 22 10.45 14.03 1.77
CA MET A 22 9.71 12.83 1.36
C MET A 22 10.36 11.54 1.88
N TRP A 23 11.70 11.43 1.83
CA TRP A 23 12.42 10.28 2.38
C TRP A 23 12.24 10.13 3.89
N ILE A 24 12.33 11.24 4.64
CA ILE A 24 12.10 11.24 6.09
C ILE A 24 10.65 10.85 6.41
N PHE A 25 9.68 11.39 5.67
CA PHE A 25 8.27 11.03 5.80
C PHE A 25 8.03 9.54 5.55
N LEU A 26 8.56 8.99 4.45
CA LEU A 26 8.45 7.57 4.12
C LEU A 26 9.11 6.67 5.17
N ALA A 27 10.26 7.08 5.71
CA ALA A 27 10.92 6.35 6.79
C ALA A 27 10.06 6.34 8.08
N GLY A 28 9.43 7.47 8.42
CA GLY A 28 8.51 7.55 9.56
C GLY A 28 7.26 6.67 9.38
N ASP A 29 6.69 6.66 8.17
CA ASP A 29 5.55 5.79 7.85
C ASP A 29 5.94 4.31 7.93
N ALA A 30 7.09 3.94 7.38
CA ALA A 30 7.63 2.58 7.47
C ALA A 30 7.87 2.13 8.93
N MET A 31 8.38 3.02 9.80
CA MET A 31 8.53 2.73 11.23
C MET A 31 7.16 2.51 11.92
N THR A 32 6.15 3.27 11.53
CA THR A 32 4.79 3.13 12.07
C THR A 32 4.18 1.79 11.68
N PHE A 33 4.29 1.37 10.41
CA PHE A 33 3.92 0.02 9.97
C PHE A 33 4.74 -1.06 10.69
N GLY A 34 6.04 -0.84 10.90
CA GLY A 34 6.90 -1.75 11.66
C GLY A 34 6.41 -1.97 13.09
N ALA A 35 5.99 -0.91 13.78
CA ALA A 35 5.41 -1.01 15.12
C ALA A 35 4.08 -1.79 15.13
N LEU A 36 3.21 -1.56 14.13
CA LEU A 36 1.95 -2.30 13.98
C LEU A 36 2.19 -3.80 13.73
N LEU A 37 3.15 -4.13 12.86
CA LEU A 37 3.53 -5.53 12.58
C LEU A 37 4.17 -6.20 13.79
N ALA A 38 5.02 -5.50 14.55
CA ALA A 38 5.57 -6.00 15.80
C ALA A 38 4.48 -6.26 16.85
N GLY A 39 3.49 -5.37 16.95
CA GLY A 39 2.30 -5.56 17.78
C GLY A 39 1.49 -6.79 17.38
N TYR A 40 1.21 -6.97 16.09
CA TYR A 40 0.57 -8.18 15.56
C TYR A 40 1.37 -9.45 15.87
N GLY A 41 2.70 -9.41 15.68
CA GLY A 41 3.59 -10.53 15.97
C GLY A 41 3.60 -10.92 17.45
N ALA A 42 3.60 -9.93 18.35
CA ALA A 42 3.51 -10.16 19.79
C ALA A 42 2.18 -10.83 20.18
N LEU A 43 1.05 -10.35 19.63
CA LEU A 43 -0.28 -10.95 19.85
C LEU A 43 -0.32 -12.39 19.31
N ARG A 44 0.25 -12.64 18.13
CA ARG A 44 0.31 -13.98 17.53
C ARG A 44 1.14 -14.95 18.35
N ALA A 45 2.26 -14.50 18.92
CA ALA A 45 3.15 -15.32 19.74
C ALA A 45 2.56 -15.64 21.13
N GLY A 46 1.73 -14.74 21.67
CA GLY A 46 1.08 -14.93 22.97
C GLY A 46 -0.21 -15.77 22.93
N SER A 47 -0.72 -16.09 21.75
CA SER A 47 -2.01 -16.79 21.57
C SER A 47 -1.80 -18.27 21.27
N ILE A 48 -2.38 -19.15 22.10
CA ILE A 48 -2.30 -20.62 21.95
C ILE A 48 -3.25 -21.11 20.86
N ASP A 49 -4.49 -20.60 20.85
CA ASP A 49 -5.50 -20.93 19.86
C ASP A 49 -5.67 -19.76 18.87
N TRP A 50 -5.18 -19.95 17.64
CA TRP A 50 -5.32 -18.98 16.55
C TRP A 50 -6.14 -19.60 15.43
N PRO A 51 -7.20 -18.92 14.93
CA PRO A 51 -8.07 -19.49 13.92
C PRO A 51 -7.35 -19.68 12.60
N ASP A 52 -7.82 -20.66 11.85
CA ASP A 52 -7.29 -20.97 10.54
C ASP A 52 -7.53 -19.78 9.58
N PRO A 53 -6.46 -19.13 9.09
CA PRO A 53 -6.59 -17.99 8.19
C PRO A 53 -7.33 -18.33 6.90
N ALA A 54 -7.35 -19.60 6.47
CA ALA A 54 -8.07 -20.02 5.26
C ALA A 54 -9.59 -19.95 5.41
N ASN A 55 -10.12 -20.07 6.62
CA ASN A 55 -11.56 -20.04 6.89
C ASN A 55 -12.08 -18.64 7.21
N VAL A 56 -11.18 -17.73 7.61
CA VAL A 56 -11.52 -16.38 8.05
C VAL A 56 -11.24 -15.32 6.98
N LEU A 57 -10.22 -15.54 6.14
CA LEU A 57 -9.79 -14.57 5.13
C LEU A 57 -10.28 -14.96 3.73
N GLY A 58 -10.79 -13.97 2.99
CA GLY A 58 -11.18 -14.12 1.60
C GLY A 58 -9.97 -14.18 0.67
N ILE A 59 -9.16 -15.26 0.72
CA ILE A 59 -7.91 -15.40 -0.04
C ILE A 59 -8.03 -14.96 -1.53
N PRO A 60 -9.08 -15.35 -2.28
CA PRO A 60 -9.23 -14.92 -3.67
C PRO A 60 -9.42 -13.41 -3.83
N LEU A 61 -10.16 -12.78 -2.93
CA LEU A 61 -10.42 -11.34 -2.95
C LEU A 61 -9.16 -10.55 -2.57
N THR A 62 -8.46 -10.98 -1.52
CA THR A 62 -7.18 -10.37 -1.09
C THR A 62 -6.11 -10.50 -2.18
N ALA A 63 -6.04 -11.65 -2.86
CA ALA A 63 -5.12 -11.85 -3.99
C ALA A 63 -5.46 -10.92 -5.17
N PHE A 64 -6.75 -10.75 -5.49
CA PHE A 64 -7.20 -9.82 -6.51
C PHE A 64 -6.84 -8.36 -6.16
N MET A 65 -7.05 -7.94 -4.92
CA MET A 65 -6.66 -6.60 -4.44
C MET A 65 -5.15 -6.36 -4.57
N THR A 66 -4.34 -7.38 -4.25
CA THR A 66 -2.87 -7.31 -4.38
C THR A 66 -2.47 -7.15 -5.85
N PHE A 67 -3.06 -7.95 -6.74
CA PHE A 67 -2.85 -7.81 -8.18
C PHE A 67 -3.25 -6.43 -8.70
N LEU A 68 -4.40 -5.92 -8.26
CA LEU A 68 -4.90 -4.58 -8.61
C LEU A 68 -3.91 -3.48 -8.18
N LEU A 69 -3.36 -3.56 -6.97
CA LEU A 69 -2.36 -2.59 -6.49
C LEU A 69 -1.04 -2.65 -7.27
N ILE A 70 -0.58 -3.85 -7.63
CA ILE A 70 0.61 -4.01 -8.48
C ILE A 70 0.37 -3.37 -9.85
N CYS A 71 -0.79 -3.61 -10.46
CA CYS A 71 -1.17 -2.94 -11.71
C CYS A 71 -1.27 -1.42 -11.57
N SER A 72 -1.81 -0.91 -10.46
CA SER A 72 -1.91 0.53 -10.17
C SER A 72 -0.53 1.18 -9.99
N SER A 73 0.42 0.48 -9.37
CA SER A 73 1.81 0.91 -9.28
C SER A 73 2.46 1.01 -10.67
N LEU A 74 2.23 0.01 -11.53
CA LEU A 74 2.70 0.04 -12.91
C LEU A 74 2.12 1.22 -13.70
N THR A 75 0.84 1.55 -13.54
CA THR A 75 0.25 2.71 -14.22
C THR A 75 0.87 4.03 -13.74
N MET A 76 1.26 4.14 -12.47
CA MET A 76 1.97 5.34 -11.97
C MET A 76 3.36 5.48 -12.60
N VAL A 77 4.12 4.38 -12.72
CA VAL A 77 5.43 4.39 -13.41
C VAL A 77 5.28 4.78 -14.88
N LYS A 78 4.25 4.28 -15.57
CA LYS A 78 3.94 4.68 -16.95
C LYS A 78 3.53 6.15 -17.07
N SER A 79 2.81 6.69 -16.09
CA SER A 79 2.50 8.13 -16.01
C SER A 79 3.78 8.96 -15.94
N LEU A 80 4.72 8.57 -15.08
CA LEU A 80 6.03 9.22 -14.95
C LEU A 80 6.86 9.13 -16.24
N ALA A 81 6.82 8.00 -16.94
CA ALA A 81 7.49 7.86 -18.23
C ALA A 81 6.87 8.79 -19.30
N ALA A 82 5.54 8.87 -19.37
CA ALA A 82 4.85 9.73 -20.33
C ALA A 82 5.21 11.21 -20.16
N ILE A 83 5.26 11.71 -18.92
CA ILE A 83 5.63 13.12 -18.68
C ILE A 83 7.11 13.40 -18.99
N LYS A 84 8.02 12.43 -18.75
CA LYS A 84 9.44 12.53 -19.16
C LYS A 84 9.61 12.63 -20.67
N HIS A 85 8.69 12.06 -21.45
CA HIS A 85 8.66 12.17 -22.91
C HIS A 85 7.85 13.37 -23.43
N GLY A 86 7.37 14.25 -22.54
CA GLY A 86 6.57 15.43 -22.90
C GLY A 86 5.10 15.12 -23.23
N ASP A 87 4.62 13.89 -23.03
CA ASP A 87 3.23 13.51 -23.25
C ASP A 87 2.36 13.77 -22.00
N SER A 88 1.88 15.01 -21.88
CA SER A 88 0.98 15.41 -20.79
C SER A 88 -0.38 14.70 -20.83
N ARG A 89 -0.85 14.27 -22.01
CA ARG A 89 -2.14 13.59 -22.15
C ARG A 89 -2.03 12.13 -21.68
N GLY A 90 -0.95 11.46 -22.05
CA GLY A 90 -0.60 10.14 -21.55
C GLY A 90 -0.44 10.13 -20.03
N MET A 91 0.30 11.09 -19.48
CA MET A 91 0.45 11.27 -18.02
C MET A 91 -0.92 11.36 -17.34
N ARG A 92 -1.81 12.25 -17.80
CA ARG A 92 -3.14 12.42 -17.19
C ARG A 92 -3.97 11.13 -17.23
N ASN A 93 -3.97 10.44 -18.36
CA ASN A 93 -4.71 9.19 -18.51
C ASN A 93 -4.20 8.10 -17.57
N TYR A 94 -2.87 7.91 -17.48
CA TYR A 94 -2.29 6.93 -16.58
C TYR A 94 -2.48 7.29 -15.10
N MET A 95 -2.42 8.56 -14.75
CA MET A 95 -2.70 9.03 -13.40
C MET A 95 -4.16 8.78 -12.99
N LEU A 96 -5.12 9.00 -13.90
CA LEU A 96 -6.52 8.66 -13.66
C LEU A 96 -6.72 7.16 -13.45
N LEU A 97 -6.01 6.31 -14.20
CA LEU A 97 -6.05 4.86 -14.00
C LEU A 97 -5.49 4.45 -12.63
N THR A 98 -4.38 5.06 -12.19
CA THR A 98 -3.82 4.82 -10.85
C THR A 98 -4.83 5.19 -9.75
N ILE A 99 -5.47 6.37 -9.86
CA ILE A 99 -6.48 6.82 -8.90
C ILE A 99 -7.67 5.86 -8.87
N LEU A 100 -8.18 5.47 -10.04
CA LEU A 100 -9.30 4.55 -10.15
C LEU A 100 -8.96 3.18 -9.55
N GLY A 101 -7.76 2.65 -9.80
CA GLY A 101 -7.27 1.42 -9.17
C GLY A 101 -7.22 1.53 -7.64
N GLY A 102 -6.76 2.67 -7.12
CA GLY A 102 -6.76 2.96 -5.68
C GLY A 102 -8.18 3.03 -5.09
N LEU A 103 -9.13 3.68 -5.78
CA LEU A 103 -10.52 3.76 -5.33
C LEU A 103 -11.21 2.40 -5.31
N ILE A 104 -10.96 1.55 -6.32
CA ILE A 104 -11.47 0.18 -6.34
C ILE A 104 -10.88 -0.60 -5.16
N PHE A 105 -9.57 -0.48 -4.90
CA PHE A 105 -8.93 -1.11 -3.75
C PHE A 105 -9.58 -0.68 -2.42
N LEU A 106 -9.77 0.62 -2.19
CA LEU A 106 -10.45 1.13 -0.98
C LEU A 106 -11.88 0.60 -0.85
N GLY A 107 -12.64 0.56 -1.95
CA GLY A 107 -14.01 0.06 -1.96
C GLY A 107 -14.09 -1.43 -1.61
N CYS A 108 -13.19 -2.24 -2.16
CA CYS A 108 -13.08 -3.65 -1.81
C CYS A 108 -12.67 -3.84 -0.34
N GLN A 109 -11.74 -3.02 0.18
CA GLN A 109 -11.31 -3.10 1.58
C GLN A 109 -12.46 -2.76 2.54
N ALA A 110 -13.23 -1.71 2.23
CA ALA A 110 -14.41 -1.34 3.00
C ALA A 110 -15.48 -2.44 3.00
N TYR A 111 -15.68 -3.11 1.86
CA TYR A 111 -16.58 -4.25 1.76
C TYR A 111 -16.12 -5.42 2.62
N GLU A 112 -14.85 -5.84 2.50
CA GLU A 112 -14.30 -6.96 3.27
C GLU A 112 -14.37 -6.69 4.78
N TRP A 113 -14.03 -5.47 5.21
CA TRP A 113 -14.14 -5.08 6.62
C TRP A 113 -15.58 -5.09 7.11
N THR A 114 -16.52 -4.54 6.32
CA THR A 114 -17.94 -4.57 6.68
C THR A 114 -18.46 -6.01 6.79
N HIS A 115 -18.03 -6.89 5.88
CA HIS A 115 -18.36 -8.30 5.92
C HIS A 115 -17.81 -8.99 7.18
N LEU A 116 -16.54 -8.77 7.52
CA LEU A 116 -15.89 -9.34 8.71
C LEU A 116 -16.52 -8.84 10.02
N ILE A 117 -16.82 -7.54 10.10
CA ILE A 117 -17.49 -6.95 11.28
C ILE A 117 -18.90 -7.56 11.46
N ASN A 118 -19.66 -7.69 10.37
CA ASN A 118 -20.98 -8.34 10.40
C ASN A 118 -20.90 -9.83 10.71
N ALA A 119 -19.80 -10.50 10.38
CA ALA A 119 -19.52 -11.89 10.73
C ALA A 119 -19.05 -12.08 12.19
N GLY A 120 -19.01 -11.01 12.99
CA GLY A 120 -18.66 -11.07 14.42
C GLY A 120 -17.16 -10.88 14.72
N LEU A 121 -16.34 -10.50 13.73
CA LEU A 121 -14.91 -10.18 13.90
C LEU A 121 -14.70 -8.66 13.99
N GLY A 122 -15.46 -8.00 14.86
CA GLY A 122 -15.32 -6.58 15.15
C GLY A 122 -14.32 -6.29 16.26
N PHE A 123 -13.93 -5.03 16.40
CA PHE A 123 -13.00 -4.54 17.43
C PHE A 123 -13.42 -4.88 18.88
N SER A 124 -14.71 -5.16 19.10
CA SER A 124 -15.30 -5.39 20.42
C SER A 124 -15.71 -6.84 20.66
N SER A 125 -15.65 -7.72 19.66
CA SER A 125 -16.25 -9.06 19.74
C SER A 125 -15.27 -10.23 19.77
N ASN A 126 -13.97 -10.07 19.42
CA ASN A 126 -12.95 -11.02 19.90
C ASN A 126 -11.49 -10.64 19.57
N PRO A 127 -10.54 -10.72 20.53
CA PRO A 127 -9.10 -10.85 20.25
C PRO A 127 -8.55 -12.31 20.36
N TYR A 128 -9.40 -13.35 20.26
CA TYR A 128 -9.12 -14.81 20.39
C TYR A 128 -9.33 -15.43 21.80
N GLY A 129 -10.37 -15.04 22.53
CA GLY A 129 -10.97 -15.86 23.60
C GLY A 129 -12.31 -16.44 23.12
N ASN A 130 -12.53 -17.75 23.27
CA ASN A 130 -13.74 -18.49 22.86
C ASN A 130 -15.09 -17.75 22.98
N ASP A 131 -16.03 -18.13 22.10
CA ASP A 131 -17.44 -18.38 22.46
C ASP A 131 -17.98 -19.53 21.58
N LEU A 132 -17.49 -20.75 21.87
CA LEU A 132 -18.34 -21.94 21.90
C LEU A 132 -18.77 -22.17 23.35
#